data_AF-A0A2V9SXE4-F1
#
_entry.id   AF-A0A2V9SXE4-F1
#
_cell.length_a   1.000
_cell.length_b   1.000
_cell.length_c   1.000
_cell.angle_alpha   90.00
_cell.angle_beta   90.00
_cell.angle_gamma   90.00
#
_symmetry.space_group_name_H-M   'P 1'
#
loop_
_entity.id
_entity.type
_entity.pdbx_description
1 polymer ?
#
loop_
_entity_poly.entity_id
_entity_poly.type
_entity_poly.pdbx_seq_one_letter_code
_entity_poly.pdbx_strand_id
1 'polypeptide(L)'
;MSNGAIYVITQDQRYLDLLLTSAASLKRAMPDLPITVFSQFPVESTYFQNVVLVRPSHDGFFDKADLIRRSPYERTLFIDADTYVVESFPELFSVLDRFDLAATHEEYRSTDWFNRYPQPDIPLSFPEFNTGILLLKRSDRMDGVLQRWSDLYRAYLSEEPDRRMNDQPFFRAAAYYGDVRVATLTREYKCKFRGQGYLNGPVKILHGHVKFQLNSGQVSKAVRVLNRSNKPRVYIAGKVYEQKIVGRLVGRRKARKVASFPELPGSITLLRARRLKEIARQLGVAGILAKVFVTK
;
A
#
# COMPACT_ATOMS: atom_id res chain seq x y z
N MET A 1 16.76 6.58 20.82
CA MET A 1 15.44 6.13 20.33
C MET A 1 15.64 4.98 19.35
N SER A 2 14.90 3.89 19.48
CA SER A 2 15.06 2.73 18.59
C SER A 2 14.20 2.85 17.34
N ASN A 3 14.82 2.73 16.16
CA ASN A 3 14.15 2.65 14.86
C ASN A 3 14.08 1.19 14.42
N GLY A 4 12.99 0.78 13.81
CA GLY A 4 12.90 -0.55 13.21
C GLY A 4 11.70 -0.73 12.31
N ALA A 5 11.76 -1.79 11.51
CA ALA A 5 10.68 -2.17 10.61
C ALA A 5 9.90 -3.36 11.17
N ILE A 6 8.60 -3.39 10.90
CA ILE A 6 7.75 -4.53 11.21
C ILE A 6 6.97 -5.00 9.98
N TYR A 7 6.78 -6.30 9.91
CA TYR A 7 5.89 -6.96 8.94
C TYR A 7 4.82 -7.77 9.70
N VAL A 8 3.63 -7.89 9.11
CA VAL A 8 2.52 -8.70 9.64
C VAL A 8 2.07 -9.69 8.57
N ILE A 9 2.15 -10.99 8.86
CA ILE A 9 1.76 -12.09 7.98
C ILE A 9 0.78 -13.03 8.70
N THR A 10 -0.50 -12.69 8.65
CA THR A 10 -1.57 -13.40 9.37
C THR A 10 -2.68 -13.95 8.47
N GLN A 11 -2.65 -13.66 7.17
CA GLN A 11 -3.75 -14.02 6.28
C GLN A 11 -3.52 -15.35 5.56
N ASP A 12 -2.36 -15.53 4.94
CA ASP A 12 -2.11 -16.64 4.01
C ASP A 12 -0.61 -16.93 3.88
N GLN A 13 -0.24 -18.21 3.80
CA GLN A 13 1.17 -18.62 3.77
C GLN A 13 1.86 -18.16 2.48
N ARG A 14 1.09 -17.92 1.40
CA ARG A 14 1.62 -17.42 0.13
C ARG A 14 2.27 -16.04 0.23
N TYR A 15 2.03 -15.31 1.31
CA TYR A 15 2.69 -14.03 1.58
C TYR A 15 4.14 -14.16 2.07
N LEU A 16 4.60 -15.35 2.46
CA LEU A 16 5.96 -15.54 2.97
C LEU A 16 7.04 -15.24 1.90
N ASP A 17 6.83 -15.63 0.65
CA ASP A 17 7.77 -15.31 -0.44
C ASP A 17 7.86 -13.81 -0.71
N LEU A 18 6.71 -13.11 -0.58
CA LEU A 18 6.63 -11.66 -0.72
C LEU A 18 7.37 -10.99 0.45
N LEU A 19 7.13 -11.45 1.69
CA LEU A 19 7.84 -11.00 2.88
C LEU A 19 9.37 -11.12 2.69
N LEU A 20 9.86 -12.29 2.29
CA LEU A 20 11.30 -12.52 2.11
C LEU A 20 11.88 -11.59 1.04
N THR A 21 11.17 -11.40 -0.07
CA THR A 21 11.58 -10.48 -1.15
C THR A 21 11.63 -9.03 -0.66
N SER A 22 10.59 -8.60 0.06
CA SER A 22 10.48 -7.25 0.61
C SER A 22 11.59 -6.99 1.64
N ALA A 23 11.76 -7.89 2.61
CA ALA A 23 12.77 -7.80 3.65
C ALA A 23 14.19 -7.83 3.08
N ALA A 24 14.47 -8.68 2.09
CA ALA A 24 15.76 -8.68 1.40
C ALA A 24 16.04 -7.34 0.72
N SER A 25 15.05 -6.75 0.05
CA SER A 25 15.19 -5.44 -0.59
C SER A 25 15.40 -4.31 0.43
N LEU A 26 14.72 -4.37 1.58
CA LEU A 26 14.88 -3.43 2.68
C LEU A 26 16.27 -3.56 3.30
N LYS A 27 16.73 -4.78 3.62
CA LYS A 27 18.07 -5.02 4.16
C LYS A 27 19.19 -4.63 3.20
N ARG A 28 19.00 -4.79 1.89
CA ARG A 28 19.96 -4.28 0.90
C ARG A 28 20.11 -2.76 0.97
N ALA A 29 19.02 -2.02 1.17
CA ALA A 29 19.04 -0.55 1.20
C ALA A 29 19.34 0.04 2.58
N MET A 30 18.95 -0.66 3.66
CA MET A 30 19.12 -0.26 5.04
C MET A 30 19.57 -1.47 5.89
N PRO A 31 20.85 -1.89 5.77
CA PRO A 31 21.35 -3.12 6.40
C PRO A 31 21.15 -3.18 7.92
N ASP A 32 21.33 -2.05 8.58
CA ASP A 32 21.32 -1.94 10.04
C ASP A 32 19.91 -1.79 10.63
N LEU A 33 18.88 -1.59 9.81
CA LEU A 33 17.52 -1.41 10.31
C LEU A 33 16.98 -2.77 10.81
N PRO A 34 16.68 -2.94 12.11
CA PRO A 34 16.18 -4.21 12.63
C PRO A 34 14.77 -4.48 12.10
N ILE A 35 14.47 -5.76 11.84
CA ILE A 35 13.19 -6.21 11.30
C ILE A 35 12.55 -7.18 12.30
N THR A 36 11.32 -6.90 12.71
CA THR A 36 10.48 -7.84 13.48
C THR A 36 9.31 -8.31 12.63
N VAL A 37 9.11 -9.62 12.52
CA VAL A 37 7.99 -10.19 11.79
C VAL A 37 6.99 -10.77 12.78
N PHE A 38 5.73 -10.32 12.71
CA PHE A 38 4.60 -11.02 13.33
C PHE A 38 3.99 -11.95 12.31
N SER A 39 4.03 -13.25 12.53
CA SER A 39 3.57 -14.24 11.56
C SER A 39 2.73 -15.33 12.22
N GLN A 40 1.66 -15.76 11.57
CA GLN A 40 0.94 -16.99 11.99
C GLN A 40 1.61 -18.26 11.48
N PHE A 41 2.52 -18.12 10.52
CA PHE A 41 3.25 -19.21 9.90
C PHE A 41 4.71 -19.20 10.36
N PRO A 42 5.34 -20.38 10.50
CA PRO A 42 6.78 -20.44 10.70
C PRO A 42 7.50 -19.79 9.51
N VAL A 43 8.47 -18.94 9.81
CA VAL A 43 9.33 -18.30 8.81
C VAL A 43 10.67 -17.98 9.44
N GLU A 44 11.75 -18.28 8.73
CA GLU A 44 13.11 -18.03 9.17
C GLU A 44 13.89 -17.33 8.07
N SER A 45 14.73 -16.37 8.46
CA SER A 45 15.62 -15.66 7.56
C SER A 45 16.68 -14.92 8.35
N THR A 46 17.87 -14.81 7.79
CA THR A 46 18.95 -13.96 8.32
C THR A 46 18.60 -12.46 8.27
N TYR A 47 17.57 -12.07 7.52
CA TYR A 47 17.10 -10.68 7.48
C TYR A 47 16.33 -10.24 8.73
N PHE A 48 15.83 -11.17 9.54
CA PHE A 48 14.96 -10.87 10.66
C PHE A 48 15.74 -10.81 11.98
N GLN A 49 15.52 -9.73 12.73
CA GLN A 49 16.06 -9.61 14.09
C GLN A 49 15.21 -10.43 15.07
N ASN A 50 13.90 -10.50 14.83
CA ASN A 50 12.98 -11.27 15.65
C ASN A 50 11.80 -11.75 14.80
N VAL A 51 11.31 -12.97 15.08
CA VAL A 51 10.08 -13.52 14.52
C VAL A 51 9.17 -13.91 15.67
N VAL A 52 7.99 -13.28 15.72
CA VAL A 52 6.99 -13.51 16.74
C VAL A 52 5.88 -14.34 16.12
N LEU A 53 5.79 -15.62 16.52
CA LEU A 53 4.66 -16.47 16.15
C LEU A 53 3.40 -15.96 16.85
N VAL A 54 2.35 -15.68 16.07
CA VAL A 54 1.07 -15.18 16.58
C VAL A 54 -0.06 -16.11 16.21
N ARG A 55 -1.11 -16.11 17.03
CA ARG A 55 -2.40 -16.71 16.68
C ARG A 55 -3.35 -15.56 16.35
N PRO A 56 -3.49 -15.18 15.07
CA PRO A 56 -4.34 -14.08 14.69
C PRO A 56 -5.82 -14.44 14.85
N SER A 57 -6.67 -13.43 14.75
CA SER A 57 -8.10 -13.60 14.50
C SER A 57 -8.35 -14.25 13.12
N HIS A 58 -9.62 -14.40 12.75
CA HIS A 58 -10.01 -14.84 11.40
C HIS A 58 -9.90 -13.73 10.33
N ASP A 59 -9.56 -12.49 10.70
CA ASP A 59 -9.44 -11.35 9.79
C ASP A 59 -8.09 -10.63 9.95
N GLY A 60 -7.21 -10.81 8.96
CA GLY A 60 -5.87 -10.22 9.02
C GLY A 60 -5.79 -8.70 8.77
N PHE A 61 -6.89 -8.02 8.42
CA PHE A 61 -6.94 -6.56 8.44
C PHE A 61 -7.20 -6.06 9.86
N PHE A 62 -8.08 -6.72 10.60
CA PHE A 62 -8.26 -6.47 12.03
C PHE A 62 -6.96 -6.70 12.80
N ASP A 63 -6.30 -7.84 12.59
CA ASP A 63 -5.05 -8.16 13.31
C ASP A 63 -3.91 -7.20 13.02
N LYS A 64 -3.92 -6.53 11.85
CA LYS A 64 -2.85 -5.63 11.44
C LYS A 64 -2.66 -4.49 12.43
N ALA A 65 -3.74 -3.80 12.81
CA ALA A 65 -3.69 -2.66 13.70
C ALA A 65 -3.17 -3.05 15.10
N ASP A 66 -3.68 -4.15 15.66
CA ASP A 66 -3.27 -4.68 16.96
C ASP A 66 -1.80 -5.15 16.96
N LEU A 67 -1.34 -5.80 15.88
CA LEU A 67 0.04 -6.27 15.77
C LEU A 67 1.02 -5.12 15.51
N ILE A 68 0.62 -4.07 14.80
CA ILE A 68 1.40 -2.84 14.67
C ILE A 68 1.67 -2.22 16.05
N ARG A 69 0.65 -2.18 16.92
CA ARG A 69 0.74 -1.65 18.28
C ARG A 69 1.77 -2.39 19.14
N ARG A 70 2.02 -3.67 18.85
CA ARG A 70 3.00 -4.54 19.52
C ARG A 70 4.43 -4.37 19.02
N SER A 71 4.70 -3.42 18.11
CA SER A 71 6.05 -3.12 17.65
C SER A 71 7.04 -3.01 18.83
N PRO A 72 8.28 -3.51 18.75
CA PRO A 72 9.29 -3.33 19.80
C PRO A 72 10.06 -2.02 19.69
N TYR A 73 9.78 -1.20 18.66
CA TYR A 73 10.52 0.03 18.38
C TYR A 73 9.80 1.29 18.89
N GLU A 74 10.56 2.32 19.22
CA GLU A 74 10.01 3.65 19.52
C GLU A 74 9.56 4.38 18.26
N ARG A 75 10.24 4.13 17.14
CA ARG A 75 9.88 4.63 15.81
C ARG A 75 9.79 3.46 14.85
N THR A 76 8.59 3.23 14.33
CA THR A 76 8.26 2.02 13.58
C THR A 76 7.96 2.35 12.14
N LEU A 77 8.61 1.65 11.22
CA LEU A 77 8.17 1.49 9.83
C LEU A 77 7.32 0.22 9.74
N PHE A 78 6.00 0.36 9.61
CA PHE A 78 5.17 -0.75 9.16
C PHE A 78 5.23 -0.83 7.62
N ILE A 79 5.40 -2.05 7.11
CA ILE A 79 5.55 -2.31 5.68
C ILE A 79 4.79 -3.59 5.30
N ASP A 80 3.91 -3.48 4.29
CA ASP A 80 3.22 -4.64 3.72
C ASP A 80 4.24 -5.59 3.05
N ALA A 81 3.89 -6.88 2.99
CA ALA A 81 4.76 -7.89 2.38
C ALA A 81 4.97 -7.69 0.88
N ASP A 82 4.03 -7.07 0.17
CA ASP A 82 4.06 -6.88 -1.28
C ASP A 82 4.72 -5.56 -1.70
N THR A 83 5.81 -5.19 -1.02
CA THR A 83 6.62 -4.02 -1.34
C THR A 83 8.02 -4.39 -1.82
N TYR A 84 8.68 -3.44 -2.47
CA TYR A 84 10.10 -3.55 -2.85
C TYR A 84 10.81 -2.23 -2.62
N VAL A 85 11.84 -2.26 -1.79
CA VAL A 85 12.68 -1.11 -1.48
C VAL A 85 13.75 -0.94 -2.55
N VAL A 86 13.78 0.25 -3.15
CA VAL A 86 14.63 0.61 -4.28
C VAL A 86 15.89 1.33 -3.82
N GLU A 87 15.74 2.32 -2.93
CA GLU A 87 16.80 3.17 -2.40
C GLU A 87 16.65 3.32 -0.89
N SER A 88 17.73 3.71 -0.21
CA SER A 88 17.69 4.01 1.22
C SER A 88 16.87 5.27 1.51
N PHE A 89 16.28 5.32 2.70
CA PHE A 89 15.44 6.43 3.14
C PHE A 89 15.52 6.71 4.66
N PRO A 90 16.71 6.83 5.25
CA PRO A 90 16.82 7.14 6.69
C PRO A 90 16.08 8.44 7.08
N GLU A 91 15.95 9.38 6.15
CA GLU A 91 15.24 10.65 6.37
C GLU A 91 13.75 10.47 6.72
N LEU A 92 13.14 9.33 6.37
CA LEU A 92 11.74 9.05 6.70
C LEU A 92 11.53 9.07 8.23
N PHE A 93 12.47 8.52 9.01
CA PHE A 93 12.38 8.49 10.47
C PHE A 93 12.52 9.87 11.12
N SER A 94 13.10 10.86 10.41
CA SER A 94 13.23 12.23 10.91
C SER A 94 11.89 12.97 10.90
N VAL A 95 10.92 12.52 10.08
CA VAL A 95 9.54 13.06 10.10
C VAL A 95 8.91 12.93 11.49
N LEU A 96 9.24 11.85 12.21
CA LEU A 96 8.71 11.55 13.55
C LEU A 96 9.31 12.43 14.67
N ASP A 97 10.26 13.31 14.34
CA ASP A 97 10.71 14.35 15.27
C ASP A 97 9.61 15.42 15.48
N ARG A 98 8.74 15.61 14.48
CA ARG A 98 7.71 16.65 14.47
C ARG A 98 6.28 16.13 14.33
N PHE A 99 6.10 14.87 13.96
CA PHE A 99 4.81 14.24 13.74
C PHE A 99 4.72 12.91 14.49
N ASP A 100 3.50 12.42 14.68
CA ASP A 100 3.22 11.17 15.40
C ASP A 100 3.00 10.01 14.42
N LEU A 101 2.48 10.34 13.23
CA LEU A 101 2.21 9.45 12.11
C LEU A 101 2.72 10.07 10.80
N ALA A 102 3.23 9.25 9.89
CA ALA A 102 3.42 9.63 8.50
C ALA A 102 2.90 8.54 7.55
N ALA A 103 2.11 8.94 6.55
CA ALA A 103 1.49 8.02 5.60
C ALA A 103 1.29 8.68 4.22
N THR A 104 1.17 7.86 3.17
CA THR A 104 0.86 8.36 1.82
C THR A 104 -0.65 8.31 1.59
N HIS A 105 -1.19 9.27 0.86
CA HIS A 105 -2.59 9.20 0.42
C HIS A 105 -2.86 7.90 -0.32
N GLU A 106 -4.07 7.37 -0.12
CA GLU A 106 -4.66 6.37 -0.99
C GLU A 106 -4.71 6.91 -2.44
N GLU A 107 -4.65 6.03 -3.44
CA GLU A 107 -4.64 6.42 -4.86
C GLU A 107 -5.86 7.24 -5.27
N TYR A 108 -7.04 6.85 -4.81
CA TYR A 108 -8.34 7.46 -5.05
C TYR A 108 -8.71 8.51 -4.00
N ARG A 109 -7.96 8.60 -2.88
CA ARG A 109 -8.14 9.55 -1.76
C ARG A 109 -9.44 9.39 -0.98
N SER A 110 -10.48 8.82 -1.56
CA SER A 110 -11.66 8.27 -0.90
C SER A 110 -12.10 7.05 -1.71
N THR A 111 -12.48 5.99 -0.99
CA THR A 111 -12.98 4.74 -1.52
C THR A 111 -14.43 4.51 -1.13
N ASP A 112 -15.14 5.53 -0.61
CA ASP A 112 -16.54 5.44 -0.15
C ASP A 112 -17.47 4.82 -1.21
N TRP A 113 -17.28 5.16 -2.48
CA TRP A 113 -18.04 4.62 -3.62
C TRP A 113 -17.89 3.09 -3.80
N PHE A 114 -16.78 2.52 -3.34
CA PHE A 114 -16.45 1.10 -3.46
C PHE A 114 -16.69 0.35 -2.14
N ASN A 115 -16.14 0.89 -1.06
CA ASN A 115 -16.16 0.32 0.28
C ASN A 115 -17.51 0.55 0.99
N ARG A 116 -18.34 1.52 0.56
CA ARG A 116 -19.63 1.88 1.17
C ARG A 116 -19.57 2.04 2.69
N TYR A 117 -18.48 2.64 3.17
CA TYR A 117 -18.30 3.06 4.55
C TYR A 117 -18.17 4.60 4.59
N PRO A 118 -19.23 5.34 4.22
CA PRO A 118 -19.14 6.79 4.16
C PRO A 118 -18.99 7.35 5.58
N GLN A 119 -18.03 8.26 5.74
CA GLN A 119 -17.83 9.03 6.96
C GLN A 119 -18.13 10.51 6.65
N PRO A 120 -19.42 10.90 6.63
CA PRO A 120 -19.84 12.22 6.13
C PRO A 120 -19.27 13.38 6.95
N ASP A 121 -18.97 13.14 8.23
CA ASP A 121 -18.42 14.14 9.14
C ASP A 121 -16.92 14.39 8.91
N ILE A 122 -16.24 13.54 8.13
CA ILE A 122 -14.83 13.72 7.77
C ILE A 122 -14.76 14.53 6.45
N PRO A 123 -14.20 15.76 6.46
CA PRO A 123 -14.07 16.56 5.26
C PRO A 123 -13.35 15.81 4.15
N LEU A 124 -13.81 15.98 2.90
CA LEU A 124 -13.18 15.37 1.72
C LEU A 124 -11.72 15.83 1.50
N SER A 125 -11.34 16.97 2.09
CA SER A 125 -9.97 17.47 2.09
C SER A 125 -9.03 16.67 3.01
N PHE A 126 -9.56 15.87 3.95
CA PHE A 126 -8.81 14.91 4.74
C PHE A 126 -8.92 13.51 4.09
N PRO A 127 -7.90 13.05 3.35
CA PRO A 127 -8.01 11.89 2.49
C PRO A 127 -7.89 10.57 3.26
N GLU A 128 -8.27 9.48 2.62
CA GLU A 128 -7.82 8.15 2.99
C GLU A 128 -6.31 8.03 2.79
N PHE A 129 -5.68 7.30 3.70
CA PHE A 129 -4.27 6.92 3.61
C PHE A 129 -4.17 5.46 3.22
N ASN A 130 -3.17 5.15 2.40
CA ASN A 130 -2.81 3.77 2.20
C ASN A 130 -2.06 3.24 3.43
N THR A 131 -2.46 2.06 3.90
CA THR A 131 -1.93 1.44 5.13
C THR A 131 -0.75 0.53 4.89
N GLY A 132 -0.24 0.42 3.65
CA GLY A 132 0.85 -0.50 3.31
C GLY A 132 2.25 0.02 3.62
N ILE A 133 2.39 1.33 3.89
CA ILE A 133 3.59 1.94 4.46
C ILE A 133 3.12 2.97 5.48
N LEU A 134 3.43 2.76 6.76
CA LEU A 134 3.13 3.68 7.84
C LEU A 134 4.40 3.92 8.66
N LEU A 135 4.65 5.19 8.99
CA LEU A 135 5.65 5.57 9.98
C LEU A 135 4.98 6.03 11.25
N LEU A 136 5.35 5.43 12.37
CA LEU A 136 4.63 5.55 13.63
C LEU A 136 5.61 5.87 14.76
N LYS A 137 5.29 6.88 15.56
CA LYS A 137 5.99 7.17 16.80
C LYS A 137 5.22 6.58 17.98
N ARG A 138 5.87 5.75 18.79
CA ARG A 138 5.28 5.22 20.01
C ARG A 138 4.92 6.35 20.96
N SER A 139 3.65 6.42 21.33
CA SER A 139 3.07 7.36 22.28
C SER A 139 1.64 6.91 22.62
N ASP A 140 1.10 7.37 23.75
CA ASP A 140 -0.28 7.07 24.14
C ASP A 140 -1.29 7.60 23.10
N ARG A 141 -0.98 8.74 22.45
CA ARG A 141 -1.77 9.30 21.35
C ARG A 141 -1.85 8.36 20.16
N MET A 142 -0.69 7.84 19.71
CA MET A 142 -0.65 6.90 18.58
C MET A 142 -1.26 5.54 18.97
N ASP A 143 -1.09 5.09 20.21
CA ASP A 143 -1.74 3.88 20.73
C ASP A 143 -3.28 4.02 20.66
N GLY A 144 -3.82 5.17 21.08
CA GLY A 144 -5.26 5.47 20.97
C GLY A 144 -5.79 5.45 19.54
N VAL A 145 -4.99 5.90 18.56
CA VAL A 145 -5.37 5.81 17.14
C VAL A 145 -5.36 4.37 16.63
N LEU A 146 -4.35 3.58 16.98
CA LEU A 146 -4.29 2.16 16.59
C LEU A 146 -5.44 1.37 17.22
N GLN A 147 -5.75 1.62 18.49
CA GLN A 147 -6.89 1.00 19.18
C GLN A 147 -8.22 1.36 18.50
N ARG A 148 -8.44 2.65 18.23
CA ARG A 148 -9.65 3.13 17.53
C ARG A 148 -9.78 2.51 16.14
N TRP A 149 -8.68 2.34 15.41
CA TRP A 149 -8.68 1.67 14.12
C TRP A 149 -9.17 0.23 14.22
N SER A 150 -8.64 -0.55 15.16
CA SER A 150 -9.09 -1.92 15.44
C SER A 150 -10.56 -1.98 15.83
N ASP A 151 -11.01 -1.06 16.70
CA ASP A 151 -12.39 -1.03 17.21
C ASP A 151 -13.40 -0.70 16.12
N LEU A 152 -13.11 0.29 15.26
CA LEU A 152 -13.97 0.65 14.13
C LEU A 152 -14.10 -0.50 13.12
N TYR A 153 -12.99 -1.18 12.82
CA TYR A 153 -13.02 -2.34 11.92
C TYR A 153 -13.81 -3.50 12.53
N ARG A 154 -13.64 -3.78 13.83
CA ARG A 154 -14.40 -4.81 14.56
C ARG A 154 -15.88 -4.52 14.60
N ALA A 155 -16.28 -3.27 14.87
CA ALA A 155 -17.68 -2.86 14.87
C ALA A 155 -18.32 -3.12 13.50
N TYR A 156 -17.64 -2.73 12.42
CA TYR A 156 -18.11 -3.00 11.07
C TYR A 156 -18.23 -4.50 10.76
N LEU A 157 -17.24 -5.33 11.12
CA LEU A 157 -17.36 -6.78 10.94
C LEU A 157 -18.53 -7.39 11.71
N SER A 158 -18.92 -6.78 12.84
CA SER A 158 -20.07 -7.25 13.63
C SER A 158 -21.40 -6.91 12.95
N GLU A 159 -21.47 -5.76 12.27
CA GLU A 159 -22.65 -5.31 11.51
C GLU A 159 -22.76 -6.00 10.14
N GLU A 160 -21.63 -6.25 9.48
CA GLU A 160 -21.53 -6.73 8.10
C GLU A 160 -20.61 -7.97 7.98
N PRO A 161 -20.91 -9.09 8.67
CA PRO A 161 -20.00 -10.22 8.86
C PRO A 161 -19.59 -10.92 7.56
N ASP A 162 -20.45 -10.91 6.54
CA ASP A 162 -20.18 -11.54 5.24
C ASP A 162 -19.42 -10.64 4.27
N ARG A 163 -19.19 -9.37 4.64
CA ARG A 163 -18.71 -8.35 3.73
C ARG A 163 -17.26 -7.98 4.00
N ARG A 164 -16.35 -8.58 3.23
CA ARG A 164 -14.93 -8.24 3.26
C ARG A 164 -14.68 -6.81 2.78
N MET A 165 -13.92 -6.05 3.57
CA MET A 165 -13.48 -4.69 3.24
C MET A 165 -11.99 -4.52 3.59
N ASN A 166 -11.31 -3.55 2.98
CA ASN A 166 -9.95 -3.22 3.41
C ASN A 166 -9.98 -2.29 4.64
N ASP A 167 -8.83 -2.19 5.30
CA ASP A 167 -8.62 -1.49 6.57
C ASP A 167 -8.51 0.04 6.47
N GLN A 168 -8.32 0.58 5.26
CA GLN A 168 -7.92 1.97 5.03
C GLN A 168 -9.00 3.02 5.41
N PRO A 169 -10.30 2.83 5.12
CA PRO A 169 -11.34 3.78 5.54
C PRO A 169 -11.41 3.94 7.06
N PHE A 170 -11.23 2.84 7.79
CA PHE A 170 -11.20 2.84 9.25
C PHE A 170 -9.96 3.52 9.79
N PHE A 171 -8.81 3.32 9.14
CA PHE A 171 -7.59 4.03 9.49
C PHE A 171 -7.74 5.54 9.29
N ARG A 172 -8.39 5.98 8.20
CA ARG A 172 -8.72 7.40 7.98
C ARG A 172 -9.56 7.95 9.11
N ALA A 173 -10.65 7.27 9.47
CA ALA A 173 -11.53 7.70 10.56
C ALA A 173 -10.77 7.74 11.90
N ALA A 174 -9.95 6.73 12.18
CA ALA A 174 -9.15 6.68 13.39
C ALA A 174 -8.14 7.83 13.48
N ALA A 175 -7.46 8.14 12.38
CA ALA A 175 -6.52 9.25 12.30
C ALA A 175 -7.20 10.62 12.37
N TYR A 176 -8.41 10.78 11.81
CA TYR A 176 -9.15 12.03 11.82
C TYR A 176 -9.70 12.38 13.21
N TYR A 177 -10.31 11.41 13.90
CA TYR A 177 -10.85 11.59 15.25
C TYR A 177 -9.80 11.42 16.36
N GLY A 178 -8.57 11.06 16.01
CA GLY A 178 -7.46 10.91 16.93
C GLY A 178 -6.70 12.21 17.17
N ASP A 179 -6.03 12.30 18.32
CA ASP A 179 -5.14 13.42 18.66
C ASP A 179 -3.71 13.14 18.19
N VAL A 180 -3.52 12.96 16.87
CA VAL A 180 -2.19 12.73 16.27
C VAL A 180 -1.87 13.76 15.20
N ARG A 181 -0.60 14.16 15.11
CA ARG A 181 -0.12 14.98 13.99
C ARG A 181 0.30 14.05 12.86
N VAL A 182 -0.39 14.16 11.73
CA VAL A 182 -0.14 13.35 10.54
C VAL A 182 0.69 14.12 9.52
N ALA A 183 1.81 13.55 9.08
CA ALA A 183 2.56 14.00 7.93
C ALA A 183 2.17 13.23 6.67
N THR A 184 1.88 13.95 5.59
CA THR A 184 1.69 13.32 4.28
C THR A 184 3.04 13.03 3.63
N LEU A 185 3.28 11.76 3.33
CA LEU A 185 4.43 11.32 2.56
C LEU A 185 4.20 11.51 1.06
N THR A 186 5.28 11.79 0.33
CA THR A 186 5.24 11.84 -1.13
C THR A 186 5.19 10.42 -1.71
N ARG A 187 4.71 10.29 -2.95
CA ARG A 187 4.47 8.97 -3.58
C ARG A 187 5.75 8.18 -3.86
N GLU A 188 6.92 8.81 -3.83
CA GLU A 188 8.23 8.16 -3.93
C GLU A 188 8.45 7.14 -2.81
N TYR A 189 7.94 7.44 -1.60
CA TYR A 189 8.04 6.57 -0.42
C TYR A 189 6.95 5.49 -0.38
N LYS A 190 5.98 5.54 -1.31
CA LYS A 190 4.93 4.53 -1.46
C LYS A 190 4.38 4.55 -2.89
N CYS A 191 5.15 4.06 -3.84
CA CYS A 191 4.80 4.12 -5.25
C CYS A 191 4.01 2.86 -5.65
N LYS A 192 2.68 2.96 -5.60
CA LYS A 192 1.80 1.91 -6.15
C LYS A 192 1.81 2.00 -7.68
N PHE A 193 2.79 1.33 -8.27
CA PHE A 193 3.20 1.54 -9.65
C PHE A 193 2.26 0.94 -10.71
N ARG A 194 1.32 0.09 -10.30
CA ARG A 194 0.32 -0.50 -11.21
C ARG A 194 -0.91 0.40 -11.40
N GLY A 195 -1.12 1.37 -10.53
CA GLY A 195 -2.20 2.34 -10.64
C GLY A 195 -1.76 3.57 -11.42
N GLN A 196 -2.08 4.73 -10.86
CA GLN A 196 -1.64 6.02 -11.35
C GLN A 196 -1.07 6.88 -10.24
N GLY A 197 -0.19 7.81 -10.61
CA GLY A 197 0.38 8.73 -9.65
C GLY A 197 1.31 9.75 -10.28
N TYR A 198 1.73 10.69 -9.44
CA TYR A 198 2.72 11.70 -9.76
C TYR A 198 4.00 11.41 -8.98
N LEU A 199 5.15 11.65 -9.62
CA LEU A 199 6.48 11.52 -9.03
C LEU A 199 7.35 12.72 -9.41
N ASN A 200 8.21 13.16 -8.50
CA ASN A 200 9.22 14.19 -8.68
C ASN A 200 10.43 13.85 -7.78
N GLY A 201 11.41 13.16 -8.35
CA GLY A 201 12.48 12.47 -7.62
C GLY A 201 12.48 10.96 -7.86
N PRO A 202 13.48 10.25 -7.31
CA PRO A 202 13.59 8.80 -7.45
C PRO A 202 12.51 8.09 -6.61
N VAL A 203 11.96 7.00 -7.14
CA VAL A 203 11.12 6.09 -6.36
C VAL A 203 11.99 5.37 -5.34
N LYS A 204 11.58 5.38 -4.07
CA LYS A 204 12.24 4.75 -2.94
C LYS A 204 11.59 3.41 -2.56
N ILE A 205 10.26 3.33 -2.59
CA ILE A 205 9.51 2.10 -2.29
C ILE A 205 8.45 1.87 -3.37
N LEU A 206 8.48 0.68 -4.00
CA LEU A 206 7.41 0.20 -4.85
C LEU A 206 6.41 -0.61 -4.04
N HIS A 207 5.11 -0.40 -4.28
CA HIS A 207 4.05 -1.22 -3.72
C HIS A 207 3.31 -1.96 -4.83
N GLY A 208 3.33 -3.30 -4.76
CA GLY A 208 2.60 -4.19 -5.64
C GLY A 208 1.16 -4.43 -5.19
N HIS A 209 0.51 -5.40 -5.84
CA HIS A 209 -0.67 -6.04 -5.29
C HIS A 209 -0.43 -7.55 -5.35
N VAL A 210 -0.61 -8.19 -4.20
CA VAL A 210 -0.57 -9.65 -3.92
C VAL A 210 -0.98 -10.58 -5.05
N LYS A 211 -2.07 -10.26 -5.78
CA LYS A 211 -2.60 -11.13 -6.85
C LYS A 211 -1.61 -11.35 -7.99
N PHE A 212 -0.51 -10.61 -8.00
CA PHE A 212 0.52 -10.76 -8.99
C PHE A 212 1.90 -10.69 -8.33
N GLN A 213 2.50 -11.87 -8.21
CA GLN A 213 3.88 -12.11 -7.77
C GLN A 213 4.78 -10.95 -8.22
N LEU A 214 5.50 -10.35 -7.28
CA LEU A 214 6.51 -9.33 -7.56
C LEU A 214 7.74 -10.00 -8.20
N ASN A 215 7.57 -10.50 -9.43
CA ASN A 215 8.66 -11.09 -10.18
C ASN A 215 9.79 -10.07 -10.28
N SER A 216 11.01 -10.48 -9.91
CA SER A 216 12.20 -9.64 -9.85
C SER A 216 12.50 -8.93 -11.17
N GLY A 217 12.28 -9.58 -12.31
CA GLY A 217 12.46 -8.99 -13.64
C GLY A 217 11.46 -7.87 -13.94
N GLN A 218 10.20 -8.03 -13.50
CA GLN A 218 9.15 -7.02 -13.68
C GLN A 218 9.37 -5.83 -12.75
N VAL A 219 9.73 -6.08 -11.49
CA VAL A 219 10.09 -5.02 -10.54
C VAL A 219 11.28 -4.23 -11.05
N SER A 220 12.34 -4.90 -11.50
CA SER A 220 13.53 -4.25 -12.07
C SER A 220 13.20 -3.40 -13.30
N LYS A 221 12.29 -3.86 -14.16
CA LYS A 221 11.82 -3.09 -15.32
C LYS A 221 10.99 -1.87 -14.88
N ALA A 222 10.11 -2.03 -13.90
CA ALA A 222 9.31 -0.94 -13.35
C ALA A 222 10.21 0.14 -12.71
N VAL A 223 11.16 -0.24 -11.85
CA VAL A 223 12.17 0.66 -11.27
C VAL A 223 12.89 1.43 -12.36
N ARG A 224 13.45 0.73 -13.35
CA ARG A 224 14.20 1.35 -14.45
C ARG A 224 13.38 2.37 -15.22
N VAL A 225 12.11 2.07 -15.49
CA VAL A 225 11.23 2.98 -16.24
C VAL A 225 10.79 4.16 -15.37
N LEU A 226 10.39 3.91 -14.13
CA LEU A 226 9.95 4.96 -13.20
C LEU A 226 11.10 5.91 -12.84
N ASN A 227 12.32 5.43 -12.69
CA ASN A 227 13.48 6.25 -12.36
C ASN A 227 14.28 6.69 -13.60
N ARG A 228 13.75 6.52 -14.81
CA ARG A 228 14.39 7.04 -16.04
C ARG A 228 14.48 8.57 -16.06
N SER A 229 13.63 9.24 -15.29
CA SER A 229 13.68 10.68 -15.06
C SER A 229 13.32 10.96 -13.60
N ASN A 230 14.06 11.88 -12.98
CA ASN A 230 13.74 12.40 -11.65
C ASN A 230 12.91 13.69 -11.71
N LYS A 231 12.57 14.16 -12.91
CA LYS A 231 11.71 15.34 -13.11
C LYS A 231 10.24 15.01 -12.80
N PRO A 232 9.37 16.05 -12.66
CA PRO A 232 7.93 15.88 -12.57
C PRO A 232 7.38 14.94 -13.66
N ARG A 233 6.74 13.85 -13.24
CA ARG A 233 6.21 12.84 -14.14
C ARG A 233 4.94 12.20 -13.59
N VAL A 234 4.05 11.81 -14.49
CA VAL A 234 2.85 11.04 -14.17
C VAL A 234 3.04 9.63 -14.71
N TYR A 235 2.68 8.64 -13.92
CA TYR A 235 2.52 7.27 -14.40
C TYR A 235 1.04 6.88 -14.38
N ILE A 236 0.60 6.17 -15.42
CA ILE A 236 -0.77 5.63 -15.54
C ILE A 236 -0.64 4.26 -16.19
N ALA A 237 -1.05 3.22 -15.48
CA ALA A 237 -1.20 1.88 -16.03
C ALA A 237 0.05 1.43 -16.83
N GLY A 238 1.21 1.46 -16.17
CA GLY A 238 2.49 1.06 -16.78
C GLY A 238 3.16 2.08 -17.72
N LYS A 239 2.51 3.19 -18.07
CA LYS A 239 3.09 4.24 -18.93
C LYS A 239 3.55 5.43 -18.09
N VAL A 240 4.74 5.95 -18.37
CA VAL A 240 5.32 7.11 -17.66
C VAL A 240 5.49 8.29 -18.61
N TYR A 241 5.00 9.45 -18.19
CA TYR A 241 4.99 10.71 -18.95
C TYR A 241 5.66 11.80 -18.13
N GLU A 242 6.71 12.41 -18.68
CA GLU A 242 7.36 13.56 -18.06
C GLU A 242 6.52 14.80 -18.37
N GLN A 243 6.16 15.53 -17.32
CA GLN A 243 5.46 16.80 -17.45
C GLN A 243 6.42 17.87 -17.96
N LYS A 244 5.95 18.68 -18.90
CA LYS A 244 6.59 19.96 -19.26
C LYS A 244 5.75 21.06 -18.64
N ILE A 245 6.35 21.93 -17.83
CA ILE A 245 5.69 23.13 -17.33
C ILE A 245 5.55 24.07 -18.55
N VAL A 246 4.35 24.18 -19.09
CA VAL A 246 4.05 25.11 -20.19
C VAL A 246 3.40 26.34 -19.57
N GLY A 247 4.17 27.42 -19.46
CA GLY A 247 3.70 28.68 -18.90
C GLY A 247 4.12 29.85 -19.77
N ARG A 248 3.12 30.48 -20.40
CA ARG A 248 3.10 31.81 -21.04
C ARG A 248 3.38 31.87 -22.55
N LEU A 249 2.29 32.24 -23.24
CA LEU A 249 2.12 32.72 -24.62
C LEU A 249 2.31 31.77 -25.81
N VAL A 250 3.32 30.89 -25.89
CA VAL A 250 3.51 30.11 -27.13
C VAL A 250 4.06 28.72 -26.84
N GLY A 251 3.23 27.68 -26.93
CA GLY A 251 3.78 26.31 -26.94
C GLY A 251 2.80 25.20 -26.60
N ARG A 252 1.92 24.83 -27.53
CA ARG A 252 1.27 23.51 -27.49
C ARG A 252 2.31 22.41 -27.76
N ARG A 253 3.14 22.05 -26.78
CA ARG A 253 4.00 20.85 -26.87
C ARG A 253 3.42 19.75 -25.97
N LYS A 254 3.05 18.62 -26.58
CA LYS A 254 2.50 17.44 -25.90
C LYS A 254 3.49 16.91 -24.85
N ALA A 255 2.97 16.36 -23.74
CA ALA A 255 3.77 15.68 -22.73
C ALA A 255 4.70 14.64 -23.38
N ARG A 256 5.95 14.54 -22.91
CA ARG A 256 6.93 13.59 -23.47
C ARG A 256 6.74 12.24 -22.77
N LYS A 257 6.36 11.20 -23.52
CA LYS A 257 6.42 9.82 -23.01
C LYS A 257 7.87 9.50 -22.64
N VAL A 258 8.12 9.15 -21.38
CA VAL A 258 9.45 8.77 -20.88
C VAL A 258 9.75 7.34 -21.28
N ALA A 259 8.84 6.42 -20.97
CA ALA A 259 8.93 5.00 -21.27
C ALA A 259 7.61 4.30 -20.90
N SER A 260 7.55 2.99 -21.12
CA SER A 260 6.46 2.13 -20.65
C SER A 260 7.04 0.81 -20.13
N PHE A 261 6.44 0.29 -19.07
CA PHE A 261 6.62 -1.07 -18.61
C PHE A 261 5.32 -1.86 -18.82
N PRO A 262 5.38 -3.19 -19.01
CA PRO A 262 4.18 -4.00 -19.18
C PRO A 262 3.26 -3.79 -17.99
N GLU A 263 1.98 -3.50 -18.24
CA GLU A 263 0.95 -4.00 -17.35
C GLU A 263 1.08 -5.52 -17.35
N LEU A 264 1.07 -6.14 -16.18
CA LEU A 264 1.35 -7.57 -16.11
C LEU A 264 0.39 -8.36 -17.02
N PRO A 265 0.92 -9.21 -17.90
CA PRO A 265 0.10 -9.97 -18.83
C PRO A 265 -0.79 -10.89 -18.01
N GLY A 266 -2.09 -10.64 -18.04
CA GLY A 266 -3.11 -11.43 -17.34
C GLY A 266 -3.89 -10.65 -16.29
N SER A 267 -3.33 -9.64 -15.63
CA SER A 267 -3.93 -9.05 -14.42
C SER A 267 -5.24 -8.30 -14.64
N ILE A 268 -5.23 -7.31 -15.53
CA ILE A 268 -6.39 -6.46 -15.81
C ILE A 268 -7.43 -7.22 -16.63
N THR A 269 -7.00 -8.08 -17.56
CA THR A 269 -7.92 -8.91 -18.35
C THR A 269 -8.61 -9.96 -17.48
N LEU A 270 -7.90 -10.67 -16.58
CA LEU A 270 -8.55 -11.58 -15.62
C LEU A 270 -9.42 -10.85 -14.60
N LEU A 271 -9.00 -9.67 -14.10
CA LEU A 271 -9.81 -8.90 -13.16
C LEU A 271 -11.08 -8.38 -13.84
N ARG A 272 -10.99 -7.89 -15.09
CA ARG A 272 -12.14 -7.51 -15.90
C ARG A 272 -13.03 -8.72 -16.19
N ALA A 273 -12.46 -9.86 -16.56
CA ALA A 273 -13.21 -11.09 -16.81
C ALA A 273 -13.91 -11.61 -15.54
N ARG A 274 -13.23 -11.61 -14.38
CA ARG A 274 -13.83 -11.97 -13.09
C ARG A 274 -14.94 -11.01 -12.69
N ARG A 275 -14.71 -9.69 -12.81
CA ARG A 275 -15.72 -8.66 -12.52
C ARG A 275 -16.92 -8.76 -13.45
N LEU A 276 -16.69 -9.02 -14.75
CA LEU A 276 -17.75 -9.31 -15.72
C LEU A 276 -18.54 -10.57 -15.36
N LYS A 277 -17.86 -11.64 -14.94
CA LYS A 277 -18.49 -12.90 -14.53
C LYS A 277 -19.32 -12.72 -13.25
N GLU A 278 -18.85 -11.89 -12.32
CA GLU A 278 -19.52 -11.55 -11.07
C GLU A 278 -20.75 -10.66 -11.31
N ILE A 279 -20.62 -9.63 -12.16
CA ILE A 279 -21.74 -8.80 -12.64
C ILE A 279 -22.78 -9.66 -13.37
N ALA A 280 -22.35 -10.57 -14.26
CA ALA A 280 -23.26 -11.46 -14.97
C ALA A 280 -23.98 -12.44 -14.02
N ARG A 281 -23.33 -12.86 -12.94
CA ARG A 281 -23.94 -13.68 -11.89
C ARG A 281 -24.96 -12.89 -11.06
N GLN A 282 -24.65 -11.63 -10.73
CA GLN A 282 -25.55 -10.73 -10.00
C GLN A 282 -26.78 -10.30 -10.83
N LEU A 283 -26.62 -10.18 -12.15
CA LEU A 283 -27.69 -9.79 -13.07
C LEU A 283 -28.46 -10.98 -13.68
N GLY A 284 -28.13 -12.23 -13.32
CA GLY A 284 -28.80 -13.43 -13.85
C GLY A 284 -28.53 -13.73 -15.34
N VAL A 285 -27.52 -13.11 -15.95
CA VAL A 285 -27.28 -13.14 -17.42
C VAL A 285 -26.25 -14.22 -17.81
N ALA A 286 -26.24 -15.36 -17.11
CA ALA A 286 -25.22 -16.39 -17.27
C ALA A 286 -25.08 -16.95 -18.71
N GLY A 287 -26.14 -16.84 -19.54
CA GLY A 287 -26.17 -17.38 -20.89
C GLY A 287 -25.52 -16.55 -22.00
N ILE A 288 -25.25 -15.24 -21.81
CA ILE A 288 -24.81 -14.37 -22.91
C ILE A 288 -23.27 -14.40 -23.11
N LEU A 289 -22.49 -14.63 -22.05
CA LEU A 289 -21.03 -14.62 -22.11
C LEU A 289 -20.42 -15.82 -22.85
N ALA A 290 -21.16 -16.94 -23.00
CA ALA A 290 -20.68 -18.11 -23.71
C ALA A 290 -20.52 -17.88 -25.22
N LYS A 291 -21.24 -16.91 -25.82
CA LYS A 291 -21.17 -16.63 -27.27
C LYS A 291 -20.06 -15.66 -27.67
N VAL A 292 -19.58 -14.82 -26.74
CA VAL A 292 -18.58 -13.78 -27.08
C VAL A 292 -17.16 -14.34 -27.20
N PHE A 293 -16.86 -15.50 -26.59
CA PHE A 293 -15.55 -16.14 -26.67
C PHE A 293 -15.41 -17.21 -27.77
N VAL A 294 -16.42 -17.39 -28.64
CA VAL A 294 -16.40 -18.36 -29.75
C VAL A 294 -16.17 -17.69 -31.11
N THR A 295 -16.07 -16.36 -31.19
CA THR A 295 -15.77 -15.69 -32.46
C THR A 295 -14.67 -14.65 -32.33
N LYS A 296 -13.54 -15.00 -32.97
CA LYS A 296 -12.26 -14.28 -33.22
C LYS A 296 -11.22 -14.30 -32.11
#